data_AF-A0A542G715-F1
#
_entry.id   AF-A0A542G715-F1
#
_cell.length_a   1.000
_cell.length_b   1.000
_cell.length_c   1.000
_cell.angle_alpha   90.00
_cell.angle_beta   90.00
_cell.angle_gamma   90.00
#
_symmetry.space_group_name_H-M   'P 1'
#
loop_
_entity.id
_entity.type
_entity.pdbx_description
1 polymer ?
#
loop_
_entity_poly.entity_id
_entity_poly.type
_entity_poly.pdbx_seq_one_letter_code
_entity_poly.pdbx_strand_id
1 'polypeptide(L)'
;MGEDLLEQHEDVHSQDLASVDVREPYRRGDPLRFIAKAKGCSTEEVSLLALTQADTNDELERSRAVRRRCLATNEALLGNEEMVERLFASGIDRDEIPKVLTALGTSIDVQIAAELLHIPGIPGGQSVDELPSRRLVDKLSLLYVAGVHHQVKPDYQLALGKISLPAVSELRGLLNQRLPYRRMAEILAVIETTALAIRARTITTISHEDYESATRAVSRRLGSITNDPDDPWPVPGRTLRARYGHGSWESLLNSVGMRLLSSDHRFTELDYLDVLDRSTEECMQFGNPMDVEFYDQWIIAAAAVREEHPSAVELIRRYGSWEAAIEVILPQEEEVDEEPDTHEFYWGFPFGFEDESLAINEAKFQRETEEWHQAGELIGQLLAKMPWNSFLRVEYDGNEEITTRPYAQATPSADGVWCEIVSEQYLPAAEWPIDRRYLEKSRWSAPDEEVPNWRKERVPAGEAGHAIVRGLRHGRRCQDANKLRWSTGEFPSGPGPDGGVTIERALEGEVQSLRNAA
;
A
#
# COMPACT_ATOMS: atom_id res chain seq x y z
N MET A 1 37.49 35.91 -14.60
CA MET A 1 37.66 35.04 -15.80
C MET A 1 37.29 33.58 -15.52
N GLY A 2 36.42 33.30 -14.53
CA GLY A 2 35.93 31.96 -14.22
C GLY A 2 34.39 31.86 -14.18
N GLU A 3 33.69 32.98 -13.98
CA GLU A 3 32.21 33.03 -13.98
C GLU A 3 31.61 33.11 -15.40
N ASP A 4 32.25 33.84 -16.33
CA ASP A 4 31.77 33.94 -17.74
C ASP A 4 31.80 32.62 -18.53
N LEU A 5 32.53 31.60 -18.07
CA LEU A 5 32.61 30.29 -18.73
C LEU A 5 31.58 29.29 -18.20
N LEU A 6 31.03 29.50 -17.00
CA LEU A 6 29.97 28.67 -16.42
C LEU A 6 28.60 29.06 -17.00
N GLU A 7 28.30 30.36 -17.10
CA GLU A 7 27.07 30.85 -17.74
C GLU A 7 27.01 30.47 -19.22
N GLN A 8 28.14 30.48 -19.95
CA GLN A 8 28.18 30.04 -21.35
C GLN A 8 28.01 28.52 -21.52
N HIS A 9 28.34 27.71 -20.50
CA HIS A 9 28.15 26.25 -20.56
C HIS A 9 26.71 25.84 -20.22
N GLU A 10 26.04 26.53 -19.28
CA GLU A 10 24.61 26.31 -18.97
C GLU A 10 23.69 26.75 -20.12
N ASP A 11 23.99 27.87 -20.79
CA ASP A 11 23.19 28.37 -21.92
C ASP A 11 23.31 27.48 -23.18
N VAL A 12 24.51 26.91 -23.43
CA VAL A 12 24.72 26.00 -24.57
C VAL A 12 24.06 24.64 -24.30
N HIS A 13 24.13 24.13 -23.06
CA HIS A 13 23.49 22.87 -22.71
C HIS A 13 21.96 22.97 -22.76
N SER A 14 21.39 24.10 -22.32
CA SER A 14 19.96 24.39 -22.38
C SER A 14 19.43 24.52 -23.82
N GLN A 15 20.22 25.08 -24.74
CA GLN A 15 19.86 25.17 -26.16
C GLN A 15 19.92 23.82 -26.90
N ASP A 16 20.87 22.95 -26.56
CA ASP A 16 20.96 21.60 -27.15
C ASP A 16 19.80 20.69 -26.66
N LEU A 17 19.44 20.77 -25.38
CA LEU A 17 18.32 20.01 -24.80
C LEU A 17 16.96 20.37 -25.41
N ALA A 18 16.72 21.64 -25.76
CA ALA A 18 15.48 22.09 -26.39
C ALA A 18 15.21 21.47 -27.78
N SER A 19 16.24 20.91 -28.44
CA SER A 19 16.12 20.23 -29.74
C SER A 19 15.72 18.75 -29.63
N VAL A 20 15.78 18.19 -28.42
CA VAL A 20 15.54 16.77 -28.16
C VAL A 20 14.04 16.50 -28.05
N ASP A 21 13.44 15.93 -29.10
CA ASP A 21 12.03 15.49 -29.08
C ASP A 21 11.88 14.19 -28.28
N VAL A 22 11.18 14.28 -27.15
CA VAL A 22 10.83 13.14 -26.27
C VAL A 22 9.33 12.83 -26.28
N ARG A 23 8.51 13.65 -26.92
CA ARG A 23 7.04 13.59 -26.81
C ARG A 23 6.48 12.26 -27.32
N GLU A 24 6.89 11.83 -28.52
CA GLU A 24 6.38 10.59 -29.11
C GLU A 24 6.77 9.32 -28.33
N PRO A 25 8.05 9.08 -27.98
CA PRO A 25 8.40 7.90 -27.19
C PRO A 25 7.74 7.93 -25.80
N TYR A 26 7.59 9.12 -25.21
CA TYR A 26 6.86 9.30 -23.96
C TYR A 26 5.39 8.85 -24.07
N ARG A 27 4.67 9.31 -25.10
CA ARG A 27 3.27 8.93 -25.39
C ARG A 27 3.09 7.45 -25.67
N ARG A 28 4.07 6.80 -26.30
CA ARG A 28 4.06 5.36 -26.53
C ARG A 28 4.25 4.54 -25.25
N GLY A 29 4.50 5.20 -24.11
CA GLY A 29 4.77 4.53 -22.84
C GLY A 29 6.12 3.83 -22.81
N ASP A 30 7.11 4.34 -23.55
CA ASP A 30 8.49 3.85 -23.41
C ASP A 30 9.00 4.21 -21.99
N PRO A 31 9.71 3.30 -21.29
CA PRO A 31 10.27 3.62 -19.98
C PRO A 31 11.28 4.77 -20.08
N LEU A 32 11.30 5.65 -19.09
CA LEU A 32 12.08 6.89 -19.12
C LEU A 32 13.56 6.62 -19.31
N ARG A 33 14.10 5.56 -18.67
CA ARG A 33 15.52 5.16 -18.83
C ARG A 33 15.88 4.83 -20.28
N PHE A 34 14.96 4.23 -21.04
CA PHE A 34 15.20 3.90 -22.45
C PHE A 34 15.13 5.13 -23.34
N ILE A 35 14.25 6.08 -23.03
CA ILE A 35 14.19 7.38 -23.71
C ILE A 35 15.49 8.15 -23.45
N ALA A 36 15.90 8.24 -22.18
CA ALA A 36 17.13 8.88 -21.72
C ALA A 36 18.36 8.32 -22.45
N LYS A 37 18.52 6.98 -22.44
CA LYS A 37 19.61 6.30 -23.16
C LYS A 37 19.60 6.53 -24.66
N ALA A 38 18.43 6.56 -25.30
CA ALA A 38 18.31 6.77 -26.75
C ALA A 38 18.61 8.22 -27.16
N LYS A 39 18.42 9.18 -26.24
CA LYS A 39 18.61 10.60 -26.47
C LYS A 39 19.91 11.15 -25.90
N GLY A 40 20.64 10.35 -25.11
CA GLY A 40 21.91 10.74 -24.50
C GLY A 40 21.75 11.74 -23.36
N CYS A 41 20.62 11.70 -22.65
CA CYS A 41 20.26 12.56 -21.52
C CYS A 41 19.93 11.73 -20.27
N SER A 42 19.73 12.36 -19.11
CA SER A 42 19.28 11.74 -17.87
C SER A 42 17.76 11.52 -17.85
N THR A 43 17.26 10.69 -16.93
CA THR A 43 15.81 10.45 -16.72
C THR A 43 15.09 11.69 -16.20
N GLU A 44 15.75 12.49 -15.38
CA GLU A 44 15.28 13.80 -14.91
C GLU A 44 15.14 14.78 -16.07
N GLU A 45 16.13 14.86 -16.96
CA GLU A 45 16.09 15.70 -18.17
C GLU A 45 14.93 15.28 -19.09
N VAL A 46 14.72 13.97 -19.28
CA VAL A 46 13.55 13.48 -20.04
C VAL A 46 12.24 13.92 -19.38
N SER A 47 12.16 13.90 -18.05
CA SER A 47 10.95 14.30 -17.32
C SER A 47 10.67 15.80 -17.48
N LEU A 48 11.70 16.64 -17.39
CA LEU A 48 11.60 18.09 -17.64
C LEU A 48 11.22 18.38 -19.11
N LEU A 49 11.79 17.65 -20.07
CA LEU A 49 11.43 17.76 -21.48
C LEU A 49 9.98 17.28 -21.72
N ALA A 50 9.53 16.23 -21.03
CA ALA A 50 8.15 15.77 -21.11
C ALA A 50 7.17 16.80 -20.53
N LEU A 51 7.49 17.46 -19.40
CA LEU A 51 6.67 18.54 -18.85
C LEU A 51 6.43 19.69 -19.83
N THR A 52 7.47 20.03 -20.62
CA THR A 52 7.41 21.15 -21.56
C THR A 52 6.79 20.77 -22.90
N GLN A 53 7.00 19.52 -23.36
CA GLN A 53 6.56 19.07 -24.68
C GLN A 53 5.23 18.30 -24.69
N ALA A 54 4.83 17.69 -23.56
CA ALA A 54 3.66 16.82 -23.46
C ALA A 54 2.50 17.49 -22.71
N ASP A 55 1.30 17.44 -23.31
CA ASP A 55 0.07 17.93 -22.69
C ASP A 55 -0.65 16.84 -21.87
N THR A 56 -1.78 17.18 -21.25
CA THR A 56 -2.57 16.23 -20.44
C THR A 56 -3.18 15.08 -21.25
N ASN A 57 -3.34 15.22 -22.58
CA ASN A 57 -3.76 14.10 -23.42
C ASN A 57 -2.59 13.15 -23.70
N ASP A 58 -1.38 13.68 -23.83
CA ASP A 58 -0.17 12.88 -24.01
C ASP A 58 0.11 12.02 -22.77
N GLU A 59 -0.11 12.56 -21.56
CA GLU A 59 -0.08 11.81 -20.29
C GLU A 59 -1.09 10.66 -20.28
N LEU A 60 -2.31 10.94 -20.75
CA LEU A 60 -3.36 9.93 -20.83
C LEU A 60 -3.00 8.83 -21.84
N GLU A 61 -2.45 9.19 -22.98
CA GLU A 61 -1.94 8.22 -23.98
C GLU A 61 -0.78 7.39 -23.41
N ARG A 62 0.16 8.02 -22.67
CA ARG A 62 1.23 7.29 -21.96
C ARG A 62 0.63 6.27 -21.01
N SER A 63 -0.27 6.65 -20.12
CA SER A 63 -0.91 5.71 -19.17
C SER A 63 -1.58 4.53 -19.89
N ARG A 64 -2.33 4.81 -20.96
CA ARG A 64 -2.97 3.76 -21.78
C ARG A 64 -1.95 2.85 -22.44
N ALA A 65 -0.84 3.40 -22.92
CA ALA A 65 0.20 2.64 -23.58
C ALA A 65 0.99 1.77 -22.59
N VAL A 66 1.45 2.35 -21.48
CA VAL A 66 2.13 1.64 -20.38
C VAL A 66 1.25 0.48 -19.90
N ARG A 67 -0.01 0.71 -19.56
CA ARG A 67 -0.92 -0.36 -19.08
C ARG A 67 -1.06 -1.50 -20.10
N ARG A 68 -1.32 -1.19 -21.36
CA ARG A 68 -1.49 -2.21 -22.40
C ARG A 68 -0.21 -3.02 -22.61
N ARG A 69 0.94 -2.35 -22.67
CA ARG A 69 2.25 -2.98 -22.89
C ARG A 69 2.65 -3.83 -21.68
N CYS A 70 2.49 -3.32 -20.46
CA CYS A 70 2.82 -4.02 -19.22
C CYS A 70 1.98 -5.28 -19.04
N LEU A 71 0.66 -5.21 -19.25
CA LEU A 71 -0.20 -6.39 -19.13
C LEU A 71 0.15 -7.48 -20.14
N ALA A 72 0.34 -7.12 -21.42
CA ALA A 72 0.71 -8.07 -22.46
C ALA A 72 2.10 -8.67 -22.22
N THR A 73 3.04 -7.86 -21.75
CA THR A 73 4.42 -8.30 -21.45
C THR A 73 4.46 -9.20 -20.23
N ASN A 74 3.73 -8.86 -19.16
CA ASN A 74 3.64 -9.68 -17.96
C ASN A 74 3.01 -11.04 -18.25
N GLU A 75 1.93 -11.08 -19.05
CA GLU A 75 1.33 -12.35 -19.50
C GLU A 75 2.34 -13.21 -20.28
N ALA A 76 3.14 -12.58 -21.15
CA ALA A 76 4.20 -13.28 -21.88
C ALA A 76 5.32 -13.78 -20.95
N LEU A 77 5.74 -13.00 -19.95
CA LEU A 77 6.74 -13.41 -18.96
C LEU A 77 6.25 -14.58 -18.10
N LEU A 78 5.03 -14.50 -17.57
CA LEU A 78 4.41 -15.59 -16.79
C LEU A 78 4.25 -16.87 -17.62
N GLY A 79 3.85 -16.74 -18.89
CA GLY A 79 3.78 -17.87 -19.81
C GLY A 79 5.15 -18.52 -20.12
N ASN A 80 6.26 -17.84 -19.80
CA ASN A 80 7.63 -18.29 -20.01
C ASN A 80 8.46 -18.32 -18.71
N GLU A 81 7.81 -18.38 -17.54
CA GLU A 81 8.45 -18.24 -16.22
C GLU A 81 9.62 -19.21 -16.03
N GLU A 82 9.42 -20.51 -16.30
CA GLU A 82 10.48 -21.52 -16.19
C GLU A 82 11.67 -21.25 -17.13
N MET A 83 11.43 -20.60 -18.27
CA MET A 83 12.51 -20.21 -19.18
C MET A 83 13.27 -18.99 -18.61
N VAL A 84 12.55 -17.99 -18.10
CA VAL A 84 13.13 -16.80 -17.46
C VAL A 84 14.05 -17.22 -16.32
N GLU A 85 13.57 -18.10 -15.43
CA GLU A 85 14.36 -18.62 -14.30
C GLU A 85 15.61 -19.36 -14.76
N ARG A 86 15.51 -20.19 -15.81
CA ARG A 86 16.68 -20.90 -16.37
C ARG A 86 17.70 -19.96 -16.98
N LEU A 87 17.26 -18.93 -17.70
CA LEU A 87 18.16 -17.94 -18.29
C LEU A 87 18.88 -17.15 -17.19
N PHE A 88 18.15 -16.75 -16.14
CA PHE A 88 18.72 -16.09 -14.98
C PHE A 88 19.72 -16.98 -14.22
N ALA A 89 19.35 -18.25 -13.95
CA ALA A 89 20.23 -19.23 -13.32
C ALA A 89 21.49 -19.55 -14.16
N SER A 90 21.44 -19.30 -15.47
CA SER A 90 22.59 -19.41 -16.38
C SER A 90 23.49 -18.18 -16.39
N GLY A 91 23.21 -17.17 -15.56
CA GLY A 91 23.99 -15.93 -15.45
C GLY A 91 23.73 -14.91 -16.55
N ILE A 92 22.61 -15.02 -17.28
CA ILE A 92 22.21 -14.01 -18.26
C ILE A 92 21.61 -12.82 -17.51
N ASP A 93 22.11 -11.62 -17.82
CA ASP A 93 21.64 -10.38 -17.22
C ASP A 93 20.15 -10.13 -17.51
N ARG A 94 19.44 -9.52 -16.55
CA ARG A 94 17.99 -9.22 -16.65
C ARG A 94 17.65 -8.36 -17.86
N ASP A 95 18.55 -7.48 -18.31
CA ASP A 95 18.37 -6.67 -19.52
C ASP A 95 18.50 -7.48 -20.82
N GLU A 96 19.19 -8.63 -20.76
CA GLU A 96 19.44 -9.49 -21.91
C GLU A 96 18.41 -10.62 -22.05
N ILE A 97 17.80 -11.05 -20.94
CA ILE A 97 16.76 -12.10 -20.93
C ILE A 97 15.63 -11.82 -21.95
N PRO A 98 15.01 -10.63 -22.03
CA PRO A 98 13.94 -10.37 -22.99
C PRO A 98 14.39 -10.47 -24.46
N LYS A 99 15.64 -10.11 -24.74
CA LYS A 99 16.22 -10.23 -26.09
C LYS A 99 16.40 -11.69 -26.48
N VAL A 100 16.84 -12.53 -25.53
CA VAL A 100 16.94 -13.97 -25.73
C VAL A 100 15.57 -14.60 -25.95
N LEU A 101 14.57 -14.26 -25.13
CA LEU A 101 13.18 -14.72 -25.33
C LEU A 101 12.65 -14.34 -26.72
N THR A 102 12.91 -13.11 -27.16
CA THR A 102 12.55 -12.65 -28.50
C THR A 102 13.25 -13.46 -29.59
N ALA A 103 14.55 -13.75 -29.44
CA ALA A 103 15.31 -14.58 -30.38
C ALA A 103 14.82 -16.04 -30.42
N LEU A 104 14.23 -16.54 -29.33
CA LEU A 104 13.60 -17.85 -29.24
C LEU A 104 12.16 -17.88 -29.81
N GLY A 105 11.64 -16.75 -30.29
CA GLY A 105 10.34 -16.64 -30.93
C GLY A 105 9.20 -16.19 -30.02
N THR A 106 9.48 -15.80 -28.77
CA THR A 106 8.47 -15.22 -27.88
C THR A 106 8.21 -13.77 -28.26
N SER A 107 6.96 -13.44 -28.57
CA SER A 107 6.54 -12.06 -28.84
C SER A 107 6.45 -11.28 -27.53
N ILE A 108 7.48 -10.52 -27.19
CA ILE A 108 7.54 -9.73 -25.95
C ILE A 108 8.08 -8.33 -26.21
N ASP A 109 7.61 -7.35 -25.44
CA ASP A 109 8.18 -6.00 -25.44
C ASP A 109 9.49 -6.00 -24.64
N VAL A 110 10.62 -5.95 -25.36
CA VAL A 110 11.96 -6.03 -24.76
C VAL A 110 12.20 -4.94 -23.72
N GLN A 111 11.71 -3.73 -23.95
CA GLN A 111 11.96 -2.59 -23.06
C GLN A 111 11.20 -2.76 -21.74
N ILE A 112 9.89 -3.03 -21.84
CA ILE A 112 9.04 -3.21 -20.66
C ILE A 112 9.44 -4.48 -19.89
N ALA A 113 9.77 -5.56 -20.60
CA ALA A 113 10.18 -6.80 -19.95
C ALA A 113 11.48 -6.62 -19.15
N ALA A 114 12.42 -5.81 -19.64
CA ALA A 114 13.63 -5.50 -18.90
C ALA A 114 13.31 -4.77 -17.59
N GLU A 115 12.37 -3.82 -17.60
CA GLU A 115 11.92 -3.14 -16.36
C GLU A 115 11.30 -4.12 -15.37
N LEU A 116 10.36 -4.96 -15.85
CA LEU A 116 9.64 -5.89 -15.00
C LEU A 116 10.55 -6.91 -14.32
N LEU A 117 11.65 -7.31 -14.99
CA LEU A 117 12.61 -8.25 -14.43
C LEU A 117 13.53 -7.63 -13.36
N HIS A 118 13.67 -6.30 -13.31
CA HIS A 118 14.49 -5.64 -12.29
C HIS A 118 13.80 -5.56 -10.92
N ILE A 119 12.46 -5.57 -10.89
CA ILE A 119 11.70 -5.47 -9.64
C ILE A 119 11.45 -6.89 -9.07
N PRO A 120 11.96 -7.19 -7.86
CA PRO A 120 11.76 -8.49 -7.25
C PRO A 120 10.26 -8.74 -6.96
N GLY A 121 9.77 -9.93 -7.29
CA GLY A 121 8.36 -10.31 -7.10
C GLY A 121 7.56 -10.43 -8.40
N ILE A 122 8.09 -9.95 -9.52
CA ILE A 122 7.56 -10.18 -10.87
C ILE A 122 8.57 -11.06 -11.62
N PRO A 123 8.61 -12.37 -11.29
CA PRO A 123 7.64 -13.32 -11.84
C PRO A 123 7.10 -14.33 -10.79
N GLY A 124 5.80 -14.65 -10.83
CA GLY A 124 5.19 -15.81 -10.16
C GLY A 124 4.90 -15.76 -8.66
N GLY A 125 5.27 -14.68 -7.94
CA GLY A 125 5.31 -14.70 -6.47
C GLY A 125 4.16 -14.05 -5.70
N GLN A 126 3.41 -13.11 -6.28
CA GLN A 126 2.16 -12.66 -5.68
C GLN A 126 1.02 -13.37 -6.38
N SER A 127 0.30 -14.21 -5.63
CA SER A 127 -1.06 -14.57 -5.99
C SER A 127 -1.75 -13.28 -6.36
N VAL A 128 -2.09 -13.10 -7.64
CA VAL A 128 -3.02 -12.07 -8.07
C VAL A 128 -4.19 -12.24 -7.14
N ASP A 129 -4.36 -11.33 -6.16
CA ASP A 129 -5.53 -11.33 -5.31
C ASP A 129 -6.69 -11.49 -6.27
N GLU A 130 -7.45 -12.58 -6.13
CA GLU A 130 -8.52 -12.93 -7.06
C GLU A 130 -9.31 -11.66 -7.32
N LEU A 131 -9.22 -11.14 -8.57
CA LEU A 131 -9.78 -9.83 -8.91
C LEU A 131 -11.18 -9.79 -8.32
N PRO A 132 -11.45 -8.90 -7.35
CA PRO A 132 -12.63 -9.03 -6.54
C PRO A 132 -13.85 -9.02 -7.45
N SER A 133 -14.69 -10.04 -7.28
CA SER A 133 -15.74 -10.38 -8.25
C SER A 133 -16.61 -9.17 -8.57
N ARG A 134 -16.73 -8.85 -9.86
CA ARG A 134 -17.58 -7.77 -10.37
C ARG A 134 -19.01 -7.93 -9.85
N ARG A 135 -19.53 -6.89 -9.21
CA ARG A 135 -20.93 -6.87 -8.75
C ARG A 135 -21.74 -5.92 -9.61
N LEU A 136 -23.01 -6.23 -9.86
CA LEU A 136 -23.87 -5.33 -10.61
C LEU A 136 -24.12 -4.04 -9.81
N VAL A 137 -24.16 -4.15 -8.48
CA VAL A 137 -24.31 -3.02 -7.55
C VAL A 137 -23.20 -1.97 -7.67
N ASP A 138 -22.00 -2.35 -8.12
CA ASP A 138 -20.88 -1.43 -8.38
C ASP A 138 -21.25 -0.44 -9.49
N LYS A 139 -21.78 -0.97 -10.60
CA LYS A 139 -22.27 -0.15 -11.72
C LYS A 139 -23.45 0.72 -11.31
N LEU A 140 -24.36 0.19 -10.48
CA LEU A 140 -25.51 0.96 -9.96
C LEU A 140 -25.05 2.11 -9.06
N SER A 141 -24.02 1.89 -8.23
CA SER A 141 -23.40 2.94 -7.42
C SER A 141 -22.89 4.08 -8.30
N LEU A 142 -22.11 3.74 -9.34
CA LEU A 142 -21.56 4.73 -10.27
C LEU A 142 -22.66 5.58 -10.91
N LEU A 143 -23.71 4.93 -11.43
CA LEU A 143 -24.84 5.62 -12.07
C LEU A 143 -25.64 6.49 -11.08
N TYR A 144 -25.79 6.05 -9.84
CA TYR A 144 -26.50 6.82 -8.83
C TYR A 144 -25.70 8.06 -8.41
N VAL A 145 -24.43 7.90 -8.04
CA VAL A 145 -23.57 9.00 -7.60
C VAL A 145 -23.35 10.00 -8.74
N ALA A 146 -23.10 9.54 -9.97
CA ALA A 146 -23.01 10.43 -11.13
C ALA A 146 -24.33 11.19 -11.35
N GLY A 147 -25.48 10.52 -11.16
CA GLY A 147 -26.79 11.17 -11.21
C GLY A 147 -26.96 12.26 -10.16
N VAL A 148 -26.57 11.98 -8.92
CA VAL A 148 -26.63 12.97 -7.82
C VAL A 148 -25.71 14.15 -8.10
N HIS A 149 -24.47 13.90 -8.53
CA HIS A 149 -23.49 14.93 -8.89
C HIS A 149 -24.04 15.86 -9.99
N HIS A 150 -24.59 15.28 -11.06
CA HIS A 150 -25.19 16.01 -12.18
C HIS A 150 -26.64 16.47 -11.92
N GLN A 151 -27.12 16.37 -10.67
CA GLN A 151 -28.45 16.82 -10.23
C GLN A 151 -29.61 16.24 -11.06
N VAL A 152 -29.47 14.99 -11.49
CA VAL A 152 -30.48 14.25 -12.26
C VAL A 152 -31.73 14.06 -11.40
N LYS A 153 -32.88 14.50 -11.94
CA LYS A 153 -34.17 14.30 -11.27
C LYS A 153 -34.68 12.86 -11.51
N PRO A 154 -35.25 12.21 -10.48
CA PRO A 154 -35.78 10.85 -10.62
C PRO A 154 -37.00 10.84 -11.56
N ASP A 155 -36.97 9.94 -12.55
CA ASP A 155 -38.14 9.62 -13.37
C ASP A 155 -38.65 8.22 -13.00
N TYR A 156 -39.67 8.19 -12.14
CA TYR A 156 -40.24 6.94 -11.62
C TYR A 156 -40.92 6.12 -12.71
N GLN A 157 -41.48 6.75 -13.75
CA GLN A 157 -42.16 6.03 -14.84
C GLN A 157 -41.15 5.32 -15.73
N LEU A 158 -40.05 6.02 -16.06
CA LEU A 158 -38.91 5.43 -16.76
C LEU A 158 -38.35 4.24 -15.99
N ALA A 159 -38.12 4.42 -14.68
CA ALA A 159 -37.57 3.38 -13.81
C ALA A 159 -38.44 2.11 -13.83
N LEU A 160 -39.76 2.26 -13.61
CA LEU A 160 -40.70 1.15 -13.63
C LEU A 160 -40.71 0.40 -14.97
N GLY A 161 -40.51 1.09 -16.09
CA GLY A 161 -40.52 0.49 -17.42
C GLY A 161 -39.20 -0.13 -17.89
N LYS A 162 -38.06 0.21 -17.26
CA LYS A 162 -36.73 -0.17 -17.75
C LYS A 162 -35.88 -0.96 -16.78
N ILE A 163 -36.19 -0.90 -15.49
CA ILE A 163 -35.31 -1.47 -14.48
C ILE A 163 -35.23 -3.00 -14.56
N SER A 164 -34.02 -3.51 -14.41
CA SER A 164 -33.75 -4.95 -14.38
C SER A 164 -34.16 -5.57 -13.04
N LEU A 165 -35.00 -6.61 -13.05
CA LEU A 165 -35.39 -7.33 -11.84
C LEU A 165 -34.19 -7.91 -11.05
N PRO A 166 -33.17 -8.52 -11.71
CA PRO A 166 -31.90 -8.85 -11.06
C PRO A 166 -31.25 -7.66 -10.34
N ALA A 167 -31.20 -6.49 -10.98
CA ALA A 167 -30.60 -5.28 -10.40
C ALA A 167 -31.33 -4.81 -9.13
N VAL A 168 -32.67 -4.86 -9.15
CA VAL A 168 -33.50 -4.55 -7.98
C VAL A 168 -33.24 -5.55 -6.85
N SER A 169 -33.18 -6.84 -7.18
CA SER A 169 -32.96 -7.90 -6.19
C SER A 169 -31.58 -7.79 -5.53
N GLU A 170 -30.53 -7.56 -6.32
CA GLU A 170 -29.15 -7.44 -5.82
C GLU A 170 -28.98 -6.18 -4.95
N LEU A 171 -29.48 -5.03 -5.42
CA LEU A 171 -29.44 -3.79 -4.64
C LEU A 171 -30.24 -3.92 -3.35
N ARG A 172 -31.40 -4.58 -3.37
CA ARG A 172 -32.19 -4.84 -2.16
C ARG A 172 -31.50 -5.81 -1.20
N GLY A 173 -30.72 -6.77 -1.70
CA GLY A 173 -29.94 -7.68 -0.87
C GLY A 173 -28.77 -6.99 -0.17
N LEU A 174 -28.12 -6.04 -0.86
CA LEU A 174 -27.02 -5.24 -0.31
C LEU A 174 -27.52 -4.22 0.73
N LEU A 175 -28.60 -3.53 0.40
CA LEU A 175 -29.12 -2.46 1.24
C LEU A 175 -29.91 -3.00 2.44
N ASN A 176 -29.82 -2.29 3.55
CA ASN A 176 -30.50 -2.61 4.80
C ASN A 176 -32.01 -2.64 4.60
N GLN A 177 -32.67 -3.68 5.12
CA GLN A 177 -34.14 -3.82 5.06
C GLN A 177 -34.89 -2.64 5.71
N ARG A 178 -34.19 -1.82 6.51
CA ARG A 178 -34.72 -0.59 7.13
C ARG A 178 -34.86 0.59 6.16
N LEU A 179 -34.30 0.52 4.95
CA LEU A 179 -34.43 1.59 3.97
C LEU A 179 -35.89 1.70 3.47
N PRO A 180 -36.55 2.87 3.57
CA PRO A 180 -37.92 3.02 3.10
C PRO A 180 -38.06 2.72 1.60
N TYR A 181 -39.12 2.01 1.20
CA TYR A 181 -39.39 1.69 -0.21
C TYR A 181 -39.40 2.92 -1.12
N ARG A 182 -39.85 4.08 -0.62
CA ARG A 182 -39.81 5.35 -1.35
C ARG A 182 -38.38 5.77 -1.69
N ARG A 183 -37.42 5.59 -0.77
CA ARG A 183 -36.00 5.92 -0.99
C ARG A 183 -35.36 4.94 -1.97
N MET A 184 -35.69 3.65 -1.84
CA MET A 184 -35.26 2.65 -2.84
C MET A 184 -35.76 3.02 -4.24
N ALA A 185 -37.04 3.37 -4.38
CA ALA A 185 -37.60 3.79 -5.66
C ALA A 185 -36.94 5.07 -6.21
N GLU A 186 -36.60 6.02 -5.35
CA GLU A 186 -35.87 7.24 -5.73
C GLU A 186 -34.46 6.92 -6.25
N ILE A 187 -33.69 6.08 -5.55
CA ILE A 187 -32.36 5.63 -5.98
C ILE A 187 -32.44 4.97 -7.36
N LEU A 188 -33.35 4.01 -7.51
CA LEU A 188 -33.55 3.28 -8.75
C LEU A 188 -33.97 4.20 -9.90
N ALA A 189 -34.82 5.19 -9.63
CA ALA A 189 -35.22 6.17 -10.62
C ALA A 189 -34.08 7.09 -11.03
N VAL A 190 -33.24 7.55 -10.09
CA VAL A 190 -32.04 8.33 -10.43
C VAL A 190 -31.10 7.48 -11.31
N ILE A 191 -30.84 6.22 -10.96
CA ILE A 191 -29.97 5.32 -11.74
C ILE A 191 -30.43 5.21 -13.19
N GLU A 192 -31.70 4.91 -13.43
CA GLU A 192 -32.23 4.71 -14.78
C GLU A 192 -32.29 6.01 -15.58
N THR A 193 -32.64 7.14 -14.95
CA THR A 193 -32.58 8.45 -15.60
C THR A 193 -31.15 8.82 -15.96
N THR A 194 -30.17 8.56 -15.09
CA THR A 194 -28.75 8.80 -15.38
C THR A 194 -28.26 7.93 -16.52
N ALA A 195 -28.62 6.64 -16.53
CA ALA A 195 -28.27 5.75 -17.64
C ALA A 195 -28.86 6.23 -18.97
N LEU A 196 -30.08 6.79 -18.96
CA LEU A 196 -30.67 7.42 -20.14
C LEU A 196 -29.92 8.70 -20.55
N ALA A 197 -29.58 9.57 -19.59
CA ALA A 197 -28.82 10.80 -19.83
C ALA A 197 -27.43 10.51 -20.44
N ILE A 198 -26.73 9.48 -19.96
CA ILE A 198 -25.45 9.05 -20.53
C ILE A 198 -25.64 8.53 -21.97
N ARG A 199 -26.65 7.69 -22.22
CA ARG A 199 -26.97 7.23 -23.59
C ARG A 199 -27.32 8.38 -24.53
N ALA A 200 -28.00 9.40 -24.02
CA ALA A 200 -28.33 10.62 -24.74
C ALA A 200 -27.15 11.61 -24.87
N ARG A 201 -25.99 11.29 -24.27
CA ARG A 201 -24.79 12.14 -24.21
C ARG A 201 -24.99 13.49 -23.53
N THR A 202 -25.99 13.63 -22.66
CA THR A 202 -26.16 14.82 -21.81
C THR A 202 -25.22 14.79 -20.60
N ILE A 203 -24.90 13.59 -20.11
CA ILE A 203 -23.85 13.34 -19.14
C ILE A 203 -22.74 12.57 -19.85
N THR A 204 -21.52 13.12 -19.83
CA THR A 204 -20.39 12.55 -20.58
C THR A 204 -19.23 12.09 -19.69
N THR A 205 -19.10 12.62 -18.48
CA THR A 205 -17.97 12.33 -17.57
C THR A 205 -18.33 12.57 -16.11
N ILE A 206 -17.46 12.08 -15.21
CA ILE A 206 -17.30 12.51 -13.83
C ILE A 206 -15.82 12.27 -13.44
N SER A 207 -15.16 13.25 -12.83
CA SER A 207 -13.78 13.06 -12.36
C SER A 207 -13.74 12.11 -11.14
N HIS A 208 -12.58 11.51 -10.85
CA HIS A 208 -12.43 10.67 -9.68
C HIS A 208 -12.70 11.46 -8.38
N GLU A 209 -12.19 12.70 -8.31
CA GLU A 209 -12.39 13.60 -7.18
C GLU A 209 -13.87 14.00 -6.99
N ASP A 210 -14.57 14.38 -8.08
CA ASP A 210 -15.99 14.70 -8.03
C ASP A 210 -16.83 13.51 -7.59
N TYR A 211 -16.47 12.30 -8.05
CA TYR A 211 -17.12 11.07 -7.64
C TYR A 211 -16.93 10.80 -6.14
N GLU A 212 -15.72 10.94 -5.61
CA GLU A 212 -15.44 10.74 -4.19
C GLU A 212 -16.12 11.78 -3.31
N SER A 213 -16.12 13.04 -3.74
CA SER A 213 -16.85 14.13 -3.07
C SER A 213 -18.36 13.86 -3.03
N ALA A 214 -18.94 13.48 -4.16
CA ALA A 214 -20.36 13.12 -4.27
C ALA A 214 -20.70 11.87 -3.45
N THR A 215 -19.83 10.86 -3.45
CA THR A 215 -19.99 9.64 -2.64
C THR A 215 -20.04 9.99 -1.15
N ARG A 216 -19.08 10.79 -0.64
CA ARG A 216 -19.09 11.26 0.76
C ARG A 216 -20.35 12.06 1.09
N ALA A 217 -20.82 12.92 0.20
CA ALA A 217 -22.07 13.67 0.41
C ALA A 217 -23.31 12.76 0.46
N VAL A 218 -23.36 11.76 -0.43
CA VAL A 218 -24.45 10.78 -0.48
C VAL A 218 -24.44 9.87 0.75
N SER A 219 -23.28 9.37 1.17
CA SER A 219 -23.12 8.53 2.37
C SER A 219 -23.55 9.27 3.63
N ARG A 220 -23.17 10.55 3.79
CA ARG A 220 -23.65 11.40 4.90
C ARG A 220 -25.17 11.56 4.90
N ARG A 221 -25.78 11.68 3.73
CA ARG A 221 -27.25 11.85 3.58
C ARG A 221 -28.02 10.56 3.85
N LEU A 222 -27.49 9.42 3.39
CA LEU A 222 -28.17 8.13 3.49
C LEU A 222 -27.92 7.45 4.85
N GLY A 223 -26.78 7.72 5.49
CA GLY A 223 -26.35 7.02 6.70
C GLY A 223 -25.88 5.59 6.40
N SER A 224 -25.78 4.75 7.44
CA SER A 224 -25.45 3.33 7.29
C SER A 224 -26.64 2.60 6.68
N ILE A 225 -26.54 2.33 5.37
CA ILE A 225 -27.59 1.70 4.57
C ILE A 225 -27.18 0.34 4.00
N THR A 226 -25.96 -0.14 4.26
CA THR A 226 -25.53 -1.49 3.89
C THR A 226 -25.68 -2.46 5.06
N ASN A 227 -25.80 -3.74 4.74
CA ASN A 227 -25.80 -4.80 5.76
C ASN A 227 -24.37 -5.11 6.26
N ASP A 228 -23.37 -4.87 5.41
CA ASP A 228 -21.96 -5.10 5.66
C ASP A 228 -21.23 -3.75 5.83
N PRO A 229 -20.57 -3.49 6.96
CA PRO A 229 -19.77 -2.27 7.14
C PRO A 229 -18.51 -2.24 6.26
N ASP A 230 -17.97 -3.40 5.86
CA ASP A 230 -16.76 -3.51 5.05
C ASP A 230 -17.04 -3.36 3.55
N ASP A 231 -18.32 -3.36 3.14
CA ASP A 231 -18.78 -3.13 1.77
C ASP A 231 -19.80 -1.99 1.70
N PRO A 232 -19.37 -0.73 1.91
CA PRO A 232 -20.28 0.42 1.96
C PRO A 232 -20.90 0.75 0.60
N TRP A 233 -22.13 1.28 0.63
CA TRP A 233 -22.85 1.77 -0.54
C TRP A 233 -23.35 3.21 -0.31
N PRO A 234 -23.06 4.17 -1.21
CA PRO A 234 -22.38 4.00 -2.49
C PRO A 234 -20.92 3.56 -2.35
N VAL A 235 -20.47 2.77 -3.33
CA VAL A 235 -19.16 2.13 -3.35
C VAL A 235 -18.08 3.21 -3.59
N PRO A 236 -17.01 3.24 -2.77
CA PRO A 236 -15.87 4.14 -2.99
C PRO A 236 -15.24 3.96 -4.37
N GLY A 237 -14.68 5.05 -4.92
CA GLY A 237 -14.08 5.11 -6.25
C GLY A 237 -12.91 4.15 -6.40
N ARG A 238 -12.02 4.06 -5.39
CA ARG A 238 -10.91 3.10 -5.35
C ARG A 238 -11.39 1.65 -5.48
N THR A 239 -12.46 1.30 -4.77
CA THR A 239 -13.08 -0.03 -4.83
C THR A 239 -13.72 -0.31 -6.19
N LEU A 240 -14.40 0.68 -6.79
CA LEU A 240 -14.95 0.55 -8.15
C LEU A 240 -13.86 0.37 -9.20
N ARG A 241 -12.75 1.12 -9.07
CA ARG A 241 -11.59 1.03 -9.94
C ARG A 241 -10.99 -0.39 -9.90
N ALA A 242 -10.80 -0.95 -8.71
CA ALA A 242 -10.27 -2.30 -8.51
C ALA A 242 -11.24 -3.40 -9.04
N ARG A 243 -12.50 -3.42 -8.57
CA ARG A 243 -13.47 -4.48 -8.89
C ARG A 243 -13.97 -4.42 -10.33
N TYR A 244 -14.30 -3.22 -10.80
CA TYR A 244 -15.06 -3.05 -12.04
C TYR A 244 -14.22 -2.43 -13.17
N GLY A 245 -13.39 -1.43 -12.82
CA GLY A 245 -12.54 -0.67 -13.74
C GLY A 245 -11.24 -1.36 -14.18
N HIS A 246 -10.95 -2.57 -13.70
CA HIS A 246 -9.66 -3.24 -13.96
C HIS A 246 -8.45 -2.36 -13.62
N GLY A 247 -8.51 -1.68 -12.46
CA GLY A 247 -7.44 -0.81 -12.01
C GLY A 247 -7.49 0.61 -12.55
N SER A 248 -8.41 0.94 -13.48
CA SER A 248 -8.45 2.25 -14.11
C SER A 248 -9.80 2.95 -14.05
N TRP A 249 -9.76 4.24 -13.69
CA TRP A 249 -10.93 5.11 -13.70
C TRP A 249 -11.52 5.27 -15.11
N GLU A 250 -10.66 5.36 -16.13
CA GLU A 250 -11.10 5.49 -17.51
C GLU A 250 -11.88 4.24 -17.97
N SER A 251 -11.35 3.06 -17.67
CA SER A 251 -12.00 1.79 -18.04
C SER A 251 -13.33 1.60 -17.32
N LEU A 252 -13.44 2.08 -16.07
CA LEU A 252 -14.70 2.16 -15.34
C LEU A 252 -15.69 3.11 -16.04
N LEU A 253 -15.31 4.33 -16.40
CA LEU A 253 -16.20 5.28 -17.09
C LEU A 253 -16.67 4.74 -18.45
N ASN A 254 -15.75 4.19 -19.24
CA ASN A 254 -16.06 3.61 -20.56
C ASN A 254 -17.07 2.47 -20.46
N SER A 255 -17.03 1.69 -19.37
CA SER A 255 -17.96 0.57 -19.14
C SER A 255 -19.44 0.98 -18.98
N VAL A 256 -19.69 2.24 -18.64
CA VAL A 256 -21.04 2.83 -18.50
C VAL A 256 -21.37 3.81 -19.62
N GLY A 257 -20.46 4.00 -20.59
CA GLY A 257 -20.63 4.90 -21.73
C GLY A 257 -20.22 6.35 -21.47
N MET A 258 -19.56 6.61 -20.33
CA MET A 258 -18.89 7.89 -20.06
C MET A 258 -17.46 7.87 -20.61
N ARG A 259 -16.79 9.02 -20.62
CA ARG A 259 -15.42 9.20 -21.09
C ARG A 259 -14.66 10.05 -20.10
N LEU A 260 -13.37 9.75 -19.95
CA LEU A 260 -12.45 10.63 -19.24
C LEU A 260 -12.06 11.82 -20.13
N LEU A 261 -12.01 13.03 -19.56
CA LEU A 261 -11.72 14.25 -20.32
C LEU A 261 -10.26 14.74 -20.25
N SER A 262 -9.57 14.47 -19.14
CA SER A 262 -8.17 14.89 -18.90
C SER A 262 -7.48 13.87 -17.99
N SER A 263 -6.14 13.82 -18.02
CA SER A 263 -5.32 13.06 -17.08
C SER A 263 -5.58 13.47 -15.63
N ASP A 264 -5.80 14.76 -15.39
CA ASP A 264 -6.03 15.33 -14.04
C ASP A 264 -7.28 14.78 -13.35
N HIS A 265 -8.22 14.24 -14.12
CA HIS A 265 -9.47 13.67 -13.60
C HIS A 265 -9.34 12.21 -13.15
N ARG A 266 -8.15 11.59 -13.27
CA ARG A 266 -7.90 10.18 -12.95
C ARG A 266 -7.70 9.92 -11.46
N PHE A 267 -7.10 10.88 -10.76
CA PHE A 267 -6.56 10.70 -9.42
C PHE A 267 -7.09 11.79 -8.47
N THR A 268 -7.20 11.44 -7.21
CA THR A 268 -7.47 12.36 -6.10
C THR A 268 -6.16 12.76 -5.43
N GLU A 269 -6.15 13.82 -4.61
CA GLU A 269 -4.96 14.18 -3.81
C GLU A 269 -4.45 13.01 -2.96
N LEU A 270 -5.37 12.22 -2.39
CA LEU A 270 -5.00 11.05 -1.61
C LEU A 270 -4.31 9.97 -2.45
N ASP A 271 -4.66 9.82 -3.73
CA ASP A 271 -3.94 8.88 -4.61
C ASP A 271 -2.49 9.32 -4.86
N TYR A 272 -2.24 10.64 -4.95
CA TYR A 272 -0.89 11.20 -5.10
C TYR A 272 -0.04 11.00 -3.84
N LEU A 273 -0.64 11.14 -2.66
CA LEU A 273 0.07 10.91 -1.40
C LEU A 273 0.32 9.41 -1.15
N ASP A 274 -0.70 8.56 -1.36
CA ASP A 274 -0.61 7.09 -1.19
C ASP A 274 0.48 6.49 -2.07
N VAL A 275 0.61 6.96 -3.33
CA VAL A 275 1.62 6.41 -4.25
C VAL A 275 3.04 6.78 -3.83
N LEU A 276 3.25 8.03 -3.42
CA LEU A 276 4.55 8.51 -3.00
C LEU A 276 4.97 7.79 -1.72
N ASP A 277 4.08 7.68 -0.73
CA ASP A 277 4.31 6.98 0.54
C ASP A 277 4.74 5.53 0.28
N ARG A 278 3.94 4.78 -0.48
CA ARG A 278 4.26 3.39 -0.85
C ARG A 278 5.58 3.26 -1.61
N SER A 279 5.88 4.17 -2.53
CA SER A 279 7.14 4.13 -3.27
C SER A 279 8.35 4.42 -2.38
N THR A 280 8.22 5.36 -1.44
CA THR A 280 9.27 5.69 -0.48
C THR A 280 9.49 4.59 0.55
N GLU A 281 8.44 3.95 1.04
CA GLU A 281 8.52 2.77 1.89
C GLU A 281 9.27 1.64 1.20
N GLU A 282 9.00 1.39 -0.10
CA GLU A 282 9.70 0.37 -0.87
C GLU A 282 11.18 0.72 -1.08
N CYS A 283 11.50 1.99 -1.34
CA CYS A 283 12.88 2.47 -1.39
C CYS A 283 13.61 2.23 -0.07
N MET A 284 13.00 2.60 1.06
CA MET A 284 13.59 2.42 2.38
C MET A 284 13.74 0.94 2.76
N GLN A 285 12.76 0.10 2.41
CA GLN A 285 12.75 -1.32 2.74
C GLN A 285 13.84 -2.10 2.00
N PHE A 286 14.08 -1.80 0.72
CA PHE A 286 15.00 -2.54 -0.14
C PHE A 286 16.32 -1.80 -0.43
N GLY A 287 16.49 -0.59 0.11
CA GLY A 287 17.68 0.24 -0.14
C GLY A 287 17.78 0.72 -1.59
N ASN A 288 16.64 0.89 -2.27
CA ASN A 288 16.61 1.42 -3.63
C ASN A 288 16.74 2.96 -3.61
N PRO A 289 17.30 3.57 -4.66
CA PRO A 289 17.38 5.02 -4.75
C PRO A 289 15.97 5.64 -4.87
N MET A 290 15.75 6.76 -4.19
CA MET A 290 14.51 7.55 -4.31
C MET A 290 14.60 8.52 -5.49
N ASP A 291 14.86 7.99 -6.69
CA ASP A 291 15.00 8.77 -7.91
C ASP A 291 13.85 8.53 -8.89
N VAL A 292 13.78 9.40 -9.91
CA VAL A 292 12.77 9.34 -10.98
C VAL A 292 12.86 8.04 -11.76
N GLU A 293 14.06 7.47 -11.90
CA GLU A 293 14.27 6.23 -12.63
C GLU A 293 13.57 5.09 -11.90
N PHE A 294 13.90 4.85 -10.63
CA PHE A 294 13.29 3.81 -9.81
C PHE A 294 11.77 3.94 -9.77
N TYR A 295 11.25 5.15 -9.60
CA TYR A 295 9.80 5.37 -9.59
C TYR A 295 9.14 5.00 -10.94
N ASP A 296 9.74 5.34 -12.08
CA ASP A 296 9.21 4.94 -13.40
C ASP A 296 9.23 3.41 -13.58
N GLN A 297 10.26 2.73 -13.08
CA GLN A 297 10.31 1.27 -13.07
C GLN A 297 9.19 0.69 -12.18
N TRP A 298 9.01 1.27 -11.00
CA TRP A 298 8.01 0.85 -10.02
C TRP A 298 6.58 1.00 -10.53
N ILE A 299 6.24 2.11 -11.20
CA ILE A 299 4.90 2.25 -11.81
C ILE A 299 4.68 1.28 -12.98
N ILE A 300 5.73 0.88 -13.70
CA ILE A 300 5.66 -0.12 -14.77
C ILE A 300 5.34 -1.50 -14.18
N ALA A 301 5.99 -1.85 -13.07
CA ALA A 301 5.66 -3.04 -12.29
C ALA A 301 4.21 -3.01 -11.75
N ALA A 302 3.79 -1.89 -11.18
CA ALA A 302 2.41 -1.70 -10.70
C ALA A 302 1.39 -1.86 -11.85
N ALA A 303 1.68 -1.31 -13.02
CA ALA A 303 0.82 -1.42 -14.21
C ALA A 303 0.69 -2.88 -14.69
N ALA A 304 1.74 -3.71 -14.54
CA ALA A 304 1.70 -5.13 -14.87
C ALA A 304 0.75 -5.94 -13.97
N VAL A 305 0.50 -5.48 -12.75
CA VAL A 305 -0.47 -6.06 -11.79
C VAL A 305 -1.81 -5.31 -11.76
N ARG A 306 -2.09 -4.48 -12.78
CA ARG A 306 -3.34 -3.70 -12.92
C ARG A 306 -3.53 -2.63 -11.85
N GLU A 307 -2.47 -2.10 -11.29
CA GLU A 307 -2.54 -0.86 -10.51
C GLU A 307 -2.20 0.33 -11.42
N GLU A 308 -3.04 1.37 -11.40
CA GLU A 308 -2.79 2.60 -12.14
C GLU A 308 -2.36 3.69 -11.17
N HIS A 309 -1.16 4.23 -11.39
CA HIS A 309 -0.53 5.27 -10.58
C HIS A 309 -0.19 6.51 -11.43
N PRO A 310 -0.07 7.71 -10.82
CA PRO A 310 0.46 8.90 -11.48
C PRO A 310 1.88 8.69 -12.01
N SER A 311 2.18 9.22 -13.20
CA SER A 311 3.55 9.20 -13.74
C SER A 311 4.48 10.13 -12.95
N ALA A 312 5.80 9.93 -13.02
CA ALA A 312 6.76 10.86 -12.42
C ALA A 312 6.56 12.29 -12.93
N VAL A 313 6.23 12.45 -14.21
CA VAL A 313 5.96 13.75 -14.84
C VAL A 313 4.68 14.37 -14.27
N GLU A 314 3.64 13.59 -13.96
CA GLU A 314 2.45 14.09 -13.28
C GLU A 314 2.74 14.52 -11.85
N LEU A 315 3.59 13.79 -11.13
CA LEU A 315 4.06 14.18 -9.79
C LEU A 315 4.80 15.52 -9.84
N ILE A 316 5.78 15.65 -10.73
CA ILE A 316 6.56 16.88 -10.88
C ILE A 316 5.66 18.03 -11.33
N ARG A 317 4.70 17.79 -12.23
CA ARG A 317 3.73 18.82 -12.64
C ARG A 317 2.88 19.31 -11.47
N ARG A 318 2.54 18.42 -10.52
CA ARG A 318 1.69 18.73 -9.36
C ARG A 318 2.47 19.43 -8.25
N TYR A 319 3.64 18.93 -7.89
CA TYR A 319 4.44 19.39 -6.74
C TYR A 319 5.57 20.37 -7.12
N GLY A 320 5.85 20.54 -8.41
CA GLY A 320 6.83 21.48 -8.94
C GLY A 320 8.19 20.84 -9.26
N SER A 321 8.68 19.94 -8.40
CA SER A 321 9.90 19.16 -8.60
C SER A 321 9.74 17.73 -8.06
N TRP A 322 10.71 16.86 -8.33
CA TRP A 322 10.74 15.50 -7.79
C TRP A 322 11.02 15.53 -6.27
N GLU A 323 11.97 16.36 -5.87
CA GLU A 323 12.36 16.58 -4.47
C GLU A 323 11.19 17.10 -3.65
N ALA A 324 10.48 18.11 -4.17
CA ALA A 324 9.29 18.66 -3.53
C ALA A 324 8.17 17.61 -3.38
N ALA A 325 8.06 16.65 -4.31
CA ALA A 325 7.09 15.56 -4.18
C ALA A 325 7.46 14.60 -3.04
N ILE A 326 8.74 14.25 -2.89
CA ILE A 326 9.22 13.37 -1.82
C ILE A 326 9.13 14.05 -0.45
N GLU A 327 9.51 15.34 -0.36
CA GLU A 327 9.48 16.13 0.88
C GLU A 327 8.10 16.22 1.52
N VAL A 328 7.02 16.07 0.75
CA VAL A 328 5.64 16.10 1.27
C VAL A 328 5.36 14.94 2.22
N ILE A 329 6.07 13.82 2.09
CA ILE A 329 5.82 12.59 2.86
C ILE A 329 6.98 12.23 3.77
N LEU A 330 8.20 12.70 3.47
CA LEU A 330 9.28 12.59 4.43
C LEU A 330 8.93 13.40 5.69
N PRO A 331 9.16 12.84 6.89
CA PRO A 331 9.04 13.62 8.11
C PRO A 331 9.99 14.81 8.00
N GLN A 332 9.45 16.03 8.09
CA GLN A 332 10.30 17.20 8.16
C GLN A 332 11.16 17.06 9.40
N GLU A 333 12.48 16.96 9.22
CA GLU A 333 13.41 17.23 10.30
C GLU A 333 13.11 18.67 10.70
N GLU A 334 12.47 18.87 11.86
CA GLU A 334 12.50 20.18 12.49
C GLU A 334 13.98 20.53 12.64
N GLU A 335 14.48 21.45 11.83
CA GLU A 335 15.78 22.08 12.02
C GLU A 335 15.76 22.68 13.43
N VAL A 336 16.30 21.95 14.39
CA VAL A 336 16.57 22.46 15.74
C VAL A 336 17.82 23.33 15.63
N ASP A 337 17.66 24.49 14.99
CA ASP A 337 18.63 25.57 15.00
C ASP A 337 17.91 26.84 15.46
N GLU A 338 17.86 27.05 16.77
CA GLU A 338 18.36 28.25 17.46
C GLU A 338 18.04 28.19 18.97
N GLU A 339 19.00 28.65 19.77
CA GLU A 339 18.97 28.71 21.24
C GLU A 339 17.71 29.40 21.81
N PRO A 340 17.29 29.07 23.05
CA PRO A 340 16.03 29.56 23.60
C PRO A 340 16.19 31.01 24.08
N ASP A 341 16.02 31.98 23.18
CA ASP A 341 15.96 33.38 23.57
C ASP A 341 14.52 33.78 23.93
N THR A 342 14.34 33.91 25.24
CA THR A 342 13.22 34.52 25.93
C THR A 342 12.68 35.75 25.22
N HIS A 343 11.44 35.71 24.71
CA HIS A 343 10.60 36.90 24.56
C HIS A 343 9.16 36.57 24.98
N GLU A 344 8.81 37.01 26.18
CA GLU A 344 7.45 37.35 26.56
C GLU A 344 6.86 38.31 25.51
N PHE A 345 5.81 37.89 24.79
CA PHE A 345 4.90 38.84 24.16
C PHE A 345 3.45 38.40 24.34
N TYR A 346 2.77 39.13 25.21
CA TYR A 346 1.39 38.96 25.62
C TYR A 346 0.51 40.00 24.92
N TRP A 347 -0.39 39.56 24.03
CA TRP A 347 -1.68 40.20 23.69
C TRP A 347 -2.60 39.05 23.20
N GLY A 348 -3.77 38.73 23.74
CA GLY A 348 -4.72 39.52 24.52
C GLY A 348 -5.91 39.96 23.67
N PHE A 349 -6.73 39.03 23.15
CA PHE A 349 -8.19 39.15 22.95
C PHE A 349 -8.80 37.80 22.46
N PRO A 350 -10.12 37.57 22.59
CA PRO A 350 -10.68 36.30 23.06
C PRO A 350 -11.43 35.57 21.95
N PHE A 351 -11.40 34.24 21.92
CA PHE A 351 -12.44 33.28 21.50
C PHE A 351 -11.79 31.94 21.12
N GLY A 352 -11.99 30.94 21.98
CA GLY A 352 -11.97 29.48 21.75
C GLY A 352 -11.02 28.87 20.73
N PHE A 353 -9.81 28.50 21.16
CA PHE A 353 -9.01 27.42 20.56
C PHE A 353 -8.37 26.61 21.70
N GLU A 354 -9.05 25.56 22.16
CA GLU A 354 -8.48 24.58 23.10
C GLU A 354 -8.59 23.13 22.58
N ASP A 355 -8.99 22.89 21.32
CA ASP A 355 -9.35 21.53 20.87
C ASP A 355 -8.38 20.88 19.87
N GLU A 356 -7.51 21.63 19.19
CA GLU A 356 -6.64 21.04 18.15
C GLU A 356 -5.41 20.33 18.71
N SER A 357 -4.78 20.84 19.78
CA SER A 357 -3.61 20.18 20.39
C SER A 357 -4.00 18.90 21.16
N LEU A 358 -5.20 18.86 21.73
CA LEU A 358 -5.77 17.64 22.30
C LEU A 358 -6.13 16.64 21.21
N ALA A 359 -6.80 17.07 20.13
CA ALA A 359 -7.16 16.19 19.02
C ALA A 359 -5.93 15.61 18.30
N ILE A 360 -4.85 16.39 18.11
CA ILE A 360 -3.61 15.90 17.49
C ILE A 360 -2.89 14.91 18.42
N ASN A 361 -2.80 15.19 19.72
CA ASN A 361 -2.19 14.27 20.68
C ASN A 361 -3.03 13.00 20.87
N GLU A 362 -4.36 13.13 20.85
CA GLU A 362 -5.29 12.00 20.91
C GLU A 362 -5.22 11.16 19.63
N ALA A 363 -5.16 11.77 18.45
CA ALA A 363 -4.97 11.08 17.18
C ALA A 363 -3.61 10.36 17.11
N LYS A 364 -2.54 10.99 17.59
CA LYS A 364 -1.20 10.36 17.69
C LYS A 364 -1.23 9.17 18.65
N PHE A 365 -1.82 9.33 19.83
CA PHE A 365 -1.94 8.25 20.81
C PHE A 365 -2.83 7.10 20.31
N GLN A 366 -3.89 7.40 19.56
CA GLN A 366 -4.75 6.41 18.91
C GLN A 366 -3.98 5.65 17.82
N ARG A 367 -3.23 6.34 16.97
CA ARG A 367 -2.40 5.73 15.92
C ARG A 367 -1.33 4.81 16.51
N GLU A 368 -0.56 5.28 17.49
CA GLU A 368 0.44 4.46 18.19
C GLU A 368 -0.24 3.23 18.82
N THR A 369 -1.41 3.39 19.41
CA THR A 369 -2.14 2.27 20.02
C THR A 369 -2.63 1.26 18.97
N GLU A 370 -3.06 1.72 17.80
CA GLU A 370 -3.48 0.88 16.68
C GLU A 370 -2.30 0.10 16.07
N GLU A 371 -1.13 0.72 15.91
CA GLU A 371 0.08 0.05 15.40
C GLU A 371 0.51 -1.12 16.31
N TRP A 372 0.50 -0.88 17.63
CA TRP A 372 0.76 -1.93 18.62
C TRP A 372 -0.31 -3.03 18.61
N HIS A 373 -1.58 -2.68 18.35
CA HIS A 373 -2.68 -3.63 18.24
C HIS A 373 -2.54 -4.50 16.98
N GLN A 374 -2.25 -3.88 15.83
CA GLN A 374 -2.03 -4.56 14.56
C GLN A 374 -0.84 -5.52 14.61
N ALA A 375 0.28 -5.12 15.23
CA ALA A 375 1.42 -6.02 15.46
C ALA A 375 1.02 -7.25 16.29
N GLY A 376 0.18 -7.06 17.31
CA GLY A 376 -0.37 -8.15 18.12
C GLY A 376 -1.23 -9.12 17.33
N GLU A 377 -2.09 -8.61 16.45
CA GLU A 377 -2.93 -9.41 15.55
C GLU A 377 -2.09 -10.22 14.55
N LEU A 378 -1.13 -9.59 13.87
CA LEU A 378 -0.28 -10.25 12.88
C LEU A 378 0.52 -11.40 13.51
N ILE A 379 1.13 -11.16 14.67
CA ILE A 379 1.88 -12.19 15.40
C ILE A 379 0.94 -13.31 15.89
N GLY A 380 -0.27 -12.97 16.37
CA GLY A 380 -1.26 -13.97 16.79
C GLY A 380 -1.72 -14.86 15.63
N GLN A 381 -1.98 -14.28 14.46
CA GLN A 381 -2.34 -15.02 13.25
C GLN A 381 -1.21 -15.92 12.76
N LEU A 382 0.04 -15.47 12.87
CA LEU A 382 1.22 -16.27 12.56
C LEU A 382 1.31 -17.48 13.50
N LEU A 383 1.26 -17.27 14.81
CA LEU A 383 1.31 -18.33 15.83
C LEU A 383 0.18 -19.35 15.68
N ALA A 384 -1.02 -18.92 15.28
CA ALA A 384 -2.15 -19.81 15.04
C ALA A 384 -1.96 -20.76 13.85
N LYS A 385 -1.10 -20.40 12.88
CA LYS A 385 -0.80 -21.20 11.68
C LYS A 385 0.48 -22.01 11.80
N MET A 386 1.28 -21.75 12.84
CA MET A 386 2.58 -22.39 13.01
C MET A 386 2.46 -23.86 13.42
N PRO A 387 3.31 -24.75 12.89
CA PRO A 387 3.31 -26.16 13.28
C PRO A 387 3.78 -26.31 14.74
N TRP A 388 3.34 -27.39 15.39
CA TRP A 388 3.61 -27.66 16.82
C TRP A 388 5.10 -27.82 17.19
N ASN A 389 5.98 -27.98 16.22
CA ASN A 389 7.44 -28.12 16.39
C ASN A 389 8.22 -26.92 15.82
N SER A 390 7.68 -25.72 16.03
CA SER A 390 8.28 -24.47 15.55
C SER A 390 8.37 -23.44 16.66
N PHE A 391 9.18 -22.41 16.43
CA PHE A 391 9.30 -21.29 17.33
C PHE A 391 9.26 -19.98 16.55
N LEU A 392 8.72 -18.96 17.20
CA LEU A 392 8.74 -17.58 16.77
C LEU A 392 9.75 -16.83 17.64
N ARG A 393 10.56 -15.98 17.01
CA ARG A 393 11.42 -15.02 17.70
C ARG A 393 11.06 -13.62 17.23
N VAL A 394 10.75 -12.74 18.17
CA VAL A 394 10.45 -11.33 17.94
C VAL A 394 11.57 -10.51 18.55
N GLU A 395 12.25 -9.71 17.76
CA GLU A 395 13.33 -8.81 18.18
C GLU A 395 12.92 -7.36 17.97
N TYR A 396 13.48 -6.47 18.78
CA TYR A 396 13.24 -5.03 18.68
C TYR A 396 14.52 -4.33 18.21
N ASP A 397 14.45 -3.62 17.08
CA ASP A 397 15.54 -2.79 16.61
C ASP A 397 15.77 -1.61 17.59
N GLY A 398 16.96 -1.58 18.19
CA GLY A 398 17.43 -0.49 19.03
C GLY A 398 18.33 0.49 18.25
N ASN A 399 18.80 1.55 18.92
CA ASN A 399 19.83 2.42 18.36
C ASN A 399 21.12 1.63 18.09
N GLU A 400 21.87 2.03 17.06
CA GLU A 400 23.07 1.32 16.57
C GLU A 400 24.15 1.09 17.63
N GLU A 401 24.14 1.86 18.72
CA GLU A 401 25.08 1.72 19.84
C GLU A 401 24.77 0.54 20.79
N ILE A 402 23.57 -0.05 20.74
CA ILE A 402 23.16 -1.12 21.66
C ILE A 402 23.40 -2.49 21.00
N THR A 403 24.37 -3.23 21.53
CA THR A 403 24.76 -4.54 21.00
C THR A 403 23.79 -5.68 21.33
N THR A 404 22.98 -5.54 22.39
CA THR A 404 22.02 -6.56 22.83
C THR A 404 20.59 -6.04 22.75
N ARG A 405 19.75 -6.65 21.93
CA ARG A 405 18.41 -6.16 21.60
C ARG A 405 17.33 -6.80 22.47
N PRO A 406 16.25 -6.07 22.83
CA PRO A 406 15.08 -6.70 23.42
C PRO A 406 14.52 -7.76 22.49
N TYR A 407 14.17 -8.91 23.05
CA TYR A 407 13.54 -9.98 22.30
C TYR A 407 12.47 -10.69 23.13
N ALA A 408 11.55 -11.31 22.41
CA ALA A 408 10.57 -12.26 22.90
C ALA A 408 10.58 -13.51 22.03
N GLN A 409 10.14 -14.62 22.60
CA GLN A 409 10.04 -15.90 21.90
C GLN A 409 8.68 -16.51 22.18
N ALA A 410 8.16 -17.27 21.21
CA ALA A 410 6.96 -18.05 21.40
C ALA A 410 7.05 -19.42 20.75
N THR A 411 6.53 -20.43 21.44
CA THR A 411 6.46 -21.80 20.95
C THR A 411 5.02 -22.30 21.05
N PRO A 412 4.39 -22.69 19.93
CA PRO A 412 3.11 -23.39 19.95
C PRO A 412 3.21 -24.74 20.69
N SER A 413 2.21 -25.04 21.50
CA SER A 413 2.04 -26.28 22.27
C SER A 413 0.59 -26.79 22.14
N ALA A 414 0.35 -28.03 22.55
CA ALA A 414 -0.99 -28.62 22.56
C ALA A 414 -1.98 -27.88 23.48
N ASP A 415 -1.49 -27.21 24.53
CA ASP A 415 -2.27 -26.51 25.55
C ASP A 415 -2.25 -24.97 25.42
N GLY A 416 -1.73 -24.45 24.31
CA GLY A 416 -1.63 -23.02 24.01
C GLY A 416 -0.25 -22.64 23.49
N VAL A 417 0.16 -21.40 23.69
CA VAL A 417 1.46 -20.88 23.30
C VAL A 417 2.26 -20.59 24.57
N TRP A 418 3.50 -21.06 24.58
CA TRP A 418 4.50 -20.70 25.57
C TRP A 418 5.22 -19.44 25.11
N CYS A 419 5.13 -18.36 25.88
CA CYS A 419 5.75 -17.08 25.54
C CYS A 419 6.86 -16.73 26.53
N GLU A 420 7.95 -16.18 26.02
CA GLU A 420 9.10 -15.70 26.80
C GLU A 420 9.48 -14.27 26.41
N ILE A 421 9.94 -13.49 27.38
CA ILE A 421 10.53 -12.15 27.18
C ILE A 421 11.88 -12.12 27.87
N VAL A 422 12.89 -11.58 27.17
CA VAL A 422 14.25 -11.49 27.66
C VAL A 422 14.31 -10.91 29.08
N SER A 423 15.05 -11.54 29.98
CA SER A 423 15.27 -11.05 31.35
C SER A 423 16.50 -10.16 31.48
N GLU A 424 16.65 -9.54 32.66
CA GLU A 424 17.82 -8.72 32.97
C GLU A 424 19.13 -9.49 33.02
N GLN A 425 19.08 -10.82 33.08
CA GLN A 425 20.27 -11.66 32.99
C GLN A 425 20.92 -11.58 31.60
N TYR A 426 20.11 -11.45 30.55
CA TYR A 426 20.58 -11.38 29.16
C TYR A 426 20.53 -9.98 28.56
N LEU A 427 19.69 -9.09 29.11
CA LEU A 427 19.63 -7.69 28.71
C LEU A 427 19.49 -6.79 29.96
N PRO A 428 20.62 -6.29 30.50
CA PRO A 428 20.64 -5.52 31.74
C PRO A 428 19.72 -4.30 31.70
N ALA A 429 19.06 -3.97 32.82
CA ALA A 429 18.16 -2.81 32.90
C ALA A 429 18.84 -1.46 32.65
N ALA A 430 20.17 -1.40 32.80
CA ALA A 430 20.99 -0.23 32.49
C ALA A 430 21.16 -0.01 30.98
N GLU A 431 21.14 -1.08 30.17
CA GLU A 431 21.18 -1.00 28.71
C GLU A 431 19.77 -0.82 28.13
N TRP A 432 18.79 -1.57 28.65
CA TRP A 432 17.41 -1.44 28.24
C TRP A 432 16.43 -1.60 29.42
N PRO A 433 15.55 -0.61 29.69
CA PRO A 433 14.65 -0.64 30.83
C PRO A 433 13.73 -1.88 30.87
N ILE A 434 13.36 -2.29 32.09
CA ILE A 434 12.33 -3.30 32.31
C ILE A 434 11.38 -2.87 33.43
N ASP A 435 10.08 -3.10 33.24
CA ASP A 435 9.04 -2.87 34.23
C ASP A 435 8.55 -4.20 34.82
N ARG A 436 9.28 -4.68 35.84
CA ARG A 436 8.94 -5.94 36.54
C ARG A 436 7.53 -5.93 37.13
N ARG A 437 7.08 -4.77 37.64
CA ARG A 437 5.75 -4.62 38.24
C ARG A 437 4.64 -4.80 37.22
N TYR A 438 4.82 -4.30 36.00
CA TYR A 438 3.89 -4.55 34.91
C TYR A 438 3.81 -6.04 34.56
N LEU A 439 4.97 -6.70 34.41
CA LEU A 439 5.05 -8.12 34.04
C LEU A 439 4.36 -9.01 35.08
N GLU A 440 4.66 -8.81 36.36
CA GLU A 440 4.01 -9.53 37.47
C GLU A 440 2.48 -9.31 37.49
N LYS A 441 2.03 -8.05 37.38
CA LYS A 441 0.58 -7.72 37.33
C LYS A 441 -0.12 -8.34 36.12
N SER A 442 0.61 -8.48 35.01
CA SER A 442 0.11 -9.07 33.75
C SER A 442 0.26 -10.60 33.69
N ARG A 443 0.54 -11.21 34.85
CA ARG A 443 0.68 -12.66 35.06
C ARG A 443 1.84 -13.30 34.28
N TRP A 444 2.94 -12.57 34.10
CA TRP A 444 4.21 -13.17 33.71
C TRP A 444 4.90 -13.72 34.95
N SER A 445 5.44 -14.94 34.85
CA SER A 445 6.27 -15.55 35.87
C SER A 445 7.69 -15.01 35.78
N ALA A 446 8.28 -14.68 36.92
CA ALA A 446 9.64 -14.19 37.00
C ALA A 446 10.66 -15.27 36.56
N PRO A 447 11.83 -14.85 36.05
CA PRO A 447 12.92 -15.76 35.73
C PRO A 447 13.36 -16.61 36.94
N ASP A 448 13.72 -17.87 36.70
CA ASP A 448 14.27 -18.79 37.69
C ASP A 448 15.42 -19.64 37.09
N GLU A 449 15.93 -20.62 37.84
CA GLU A 449 17.04 -21.48 37.40
C GLU A 449 16.67 -22.36 36.19
N GLU A 450 15.38 -22.67 36.00
CA GLU A 450 14.86 -23.52 34.92
C GLU A 450 14.43 -22.71 33.70
N VAL A 451 14.00 -21.47 33.87
CA VAL A 451 13.64 -20.57 32.77
C VAL A 451 14.19 -19.17 33.07
N PRO A 452 15.35 -18.81 32.48
CA PRO A 452 16.04 -17.57 32.80
C PRO A 452 15.41 -16.33 32.14
N ASN A 453 14.27 -16.48 31.45
CA ASN A 453 13.47 -15.40 30.89
C ASN A 453 12.14 -15.24 31.64
N TRP A 454 11.49 -14.08 31.46
CA TRP A 454 10.11 -13.91 31.92
C TRP A 454 9.21 -14.78 31.07
N ARG A 455 8.35 -15.60 31.68
CA ARG A 455 7.54 -16.57 30.94
C ARG A 455 6.05 -16.43 31.20
N LYS A 456 5.27 -16.83 30.19
CA LYS A 456 3.82 -16.98 30.29
C LYS A 456 3.40 -18.22 29.55
N GLU A 457 2.74 -19.12 30.27
CA GLU A 457 2.43 -20.47 29.81
C GLU A 457 0.94 -20.56 29.40
N ARG A 458 0.61 -21.49 28.50
CA ARG A 458 -0.78 -21.80 28.09
C ARG A 458 -1.56 -20.59 27.57
N VAL A 459 -0.89 -19.69 26.85
CA VAL A 459 -1.57 -18.52 26.28
C VAL A 459 -2.38 -18.96 25.05
N PRO A 460 -3.69 -18.66 24.94
CA PRO A 460 -4.44 -18.99 23.73
C PRO A 460 -3.76 -18.41 22.48
N ALA A 461 -3.70 -19.17 21.38
CA ALA A 461 -2.96 -18.76 20.19
C ALA A 461 -3.39 -17.39 19.64
N GLY A 462 -4.69 -17.09 19.65
CA GLY A 462 -5.22 -15.77 19.25
C GLY A 462 -4.87 -14.62 20.20
N GLU A 463 -4.49 -14.91 21.45
CA GLU A 463 -4.07 -13.91 22.43
C GLU A 463 -2.54 -13.81 22.58
N ALA A 464 -1.81 -14.78 22.04
CA ALA A 464 -0.36 -14.92 22.25
C ALA A 464 0.43 -13.76 21.64
N GLY A 465 0.05 -13.29 20.44
CA GLY A 465 0.67 -12.13 19.82
C GLY A 465 0.49 -10.86 20.65
N HIS A 466 -0.74 -10.57 21.09
CA HIS A 466 -1.01 -9.46 22.00
C HIS A 466 -0.31 -9.59 23.35
N ALA A 467 -0.09 -10.80 23.85
CA ALA A 467 0.66 -11.01 25.09
C ALA A 467 2.14 -10.64 24.92
N ILE A 468 2.78 -11.12 23.84
CA ILE A 468 4.18 -10.84 23.50
C ILE A 468 4.39 -9.34 23.30
N VAL A 469 3.56 -8.73 22.45
CA VAL A 469 3.69 -7.32 22.07
C VAL A 469 3.49 -6.39 23.26
N ARG A 470 2.48 -6.64 24.09
CA ARG A 470 2.29 -5.86 25.34
C ARG A 470 3.43 -6.05 26.33
N GLY A 471 4.00 -7.25 26.39
CA GLY A 471 5.16 -7.52 27.23
C GLY A 471 6.43 -6.81 26.75
N LEU A 472 6.65 -6.68 25.44
CA LEU A 472 7.72 -5.86 24.88
C LEU A 472 7.45 -4.36 25.11
N ARG A 473 6.24 -3.88 24.76
CA ARG A 473 5.84 -2.48 24.90
C ARG A 473 5.92 -1.98 26.34
N HIS A 474 5.25 -2.65 27.26
CA HIS A 474 5.11 -2.17 28.63
C HIS A 474 6.12 -2.82 29.58
N GLY A 475 6.47 -4.09 29.35
CA GLY A 475 7.45 -4.81 30.17
C GLY A 475 8.88 -4.42 29.82
N ARG A 476 9.24 -4.29 28.54
CA ARG A 476 10.58 -3.83 28.10
C ARG A 476 10.60 -2.40 27.59
N ARG A 477 9.53 -1.63 27.76
CA ARG A 477 9.48 -0.20 27.37
C ARG A 477 9.87 0.06 25.92
N CYS A 478 9.60 -0.89 25.04
CA CYS A 478 9.66 -0.69 23.59
C CYS A 478 8.59 0.36 23.21
N GLN A 479 8.98 1.40 22.48
CA GLN A 479 8.11 2.58 22.26
C GLN A 479 7.45 2.59 20.89
N ASP A 480 8.09 1.96 19.90
CA ASP A 480 7.70 2.01 18.49
C ASP A 480 7.44 0.60 17.95
N ALA A 481 6.20 0.32 17.56
CA ALA A 481 5.82 -1.00 17.04
C ALA A 481 6.53 -1.35 15.73
N ASN A 482 6.91 -0.36 14.92
CA ASN A 482 7.52 -0.55 13.60
C ASN A 482 8.98 -1.03 13.68
N LYS A 483 9.58 -0.98 14.87
CA LYS A 483 10.91 -1.54 15.16
C LYS A 483 10.87 -3.03 15.52
N LEU A 484 9.69 -3.63 15.57
CA LEU A 484 9.58 -5.09 15.72
C LEU A 484 10.02 -5.78 14.43
N ARG A 485 10.84 -6.81 14.59
CA ARG A 485 11.24 -7.75 13.54
C ARG A 485 10.94 -9.14 14.07
N TRP A 486 10.43 -10.03 13.24
CA TRP A 486 10.19 -11.41 13.67
C TRP A 486 10.66 -12.42 12.64
N SER A 487 11.05 -13.58 13.15
CA SER A 487 11.49 -14.72 12.36
C SER A 487 10.91 -16.01 12.95
N THR A 488 10.66 -16.99 12.10
CA THR A 488 10.19 -18.31 12.48
C THR A 488 11.25 -19.36 12.19
N GLY A 489 11.33 -20.39 13.02
CA GLY A 489 12.17 -21.55 12.77
C GLY A 489 11.49 -22.84 13.22
N GLU A 490 12.03 -23.98 12.78
CA GLU A 490 11.57 -25.31 13.19
C GLU A 490 12.66 -25.99 14.00
N PHE A 491 12.26 -26.80 14.98
CA PHE A 491 13.23 -27.61 15.70
C PHE A 491 13.54 -28.93 14.96
N PRO A 492 14.75 -29.48 15.11
CA PRO A 492 15.10 -30.78 14.53
C PRO A 492 14.14 -31.89 14.97
N SER A 493 13.75 -32.77 14.06
CA SER A 493 12.88 -33.92 14.36
C SER A 493 13.69 -35.15 14.80
N GLY A 494 13.38 -35.73 15.96
CA GLY A 494 13.89 -37.06 16.37
C GLY A 494 14.29 -37.14 17.85
N PRO A 495 14.42 -38.35 18.44
CA PRO A 495 14.90 -38.51 19.81
C PRO A 495 16.43 -38.49 19.83
N GLY A 496 17.04 -37.41 20.32
CA GLY A 496 18.49 -37.24 20.40
C GLY A 496 18.88 -36.00 21.21
N PRO A 497 20.17 -35.80 21.55
CA PRO A 497 20.59 -34.70 22.42
C PRO A 497 20.20 -33.31 21.87
N ASP A 498 20.10 -33.17 20.55
CA ASP A 498 19.71 -31.94 19.85
C ASP A 498 18.30 -32.08 19.20
N GLY A 499 17.51 -33.06 19.65
CA GLY A 499 16.21 -33.46 19.10
C GLY A 499 15.17 -33.64 20.21
N GLY A 500 14.26 -32.67 20.30
CA GLY A 500 13.45 -32.41 21.48
C GLY A 500 12.20 -33.27 21.69
N VAL A 501 11.13 -32.62 22.15
CA VAL A 501 9.96 -33.24 22.77
C VAL A 501 9.22 -34.13 21.76
N THR A 502 9.02 -35.40 22.09
CA THR A 502 8.24 -36.31 21.22
C THR A 502 6.77 -35.92 21.20
N ILE A 503 6.03 -36.32 20.16
CA ILE A 503 4.58 -36.06 20.07
C ILE A 503 3.85 -36.56 21.32
N GLU A 504 4.26 -37.71 21.88
CA GLU A 504 3.64 -38.27 23.09
C GLU A 504 3.84 -37.36 24.31
N ARG A 505 5.04 -36.78 24.48
CA ARG A 505 5.36 -35.85 25.58
C ARG A 505 4.72 -34.47 25.37
N ALA A 506 4.62 -34.02 24.12
CA ALA A 506 3.93 -32.79 23.76
C ALA A 506 2.42 -32.88 24.08
N LEU A 507 1.81 -34.05 23.86
CA LEU A 507 0.43 -34.32 24.23
C LEU A 507 0.22 -34.42 25.76
N GLU A 508 1.27 -34.67 26.53
CA GLU A 508 1.27 -34.61 28.00
C GLU A 508 1.53 -33.20 28.56
N GLY A 509 1.72 -32.20 27.69
CA GLY A 509 1.90 -30.79 28.04
C GLY A 509 3.36 -30.33 28.14
N GLU A 510 4.32 -31.13 27.65
CA GLU A 510 5.71 -30.74 27.57
C GLU A 510 6.00 -29.88 26.33
N VAL A 511 6.71 -28.77 26.49
CA VAL A 511 6.94 -27.79 25.41
C VAL A 511 8.39 -27.86 24.94
N GLN A 512 8.60 -27.94 23.62
CA GLN A 512 9.93 -27.83 23.03
C GLN A 512 10.35 -26.37 22.95
N SER A 513 11.38 -25.98 23.70
CA SER A 513 11.95 -24.62 23.65
C SER A 513 13.33 -24.62 22.99
N LEU A 514 13.81 -23.45 22.59
CA LEU A 514 15.19 -23.26 22.09
C LEU A 514 16.26 -23.74 23.06
N ARG A 515 15.95 -23.86 24.36
CA ARG A 515 16.83 -24.43 25.38
C ARG A 515 16.91 -25.95 25.33
N ASN A 516 15.81 -26.62 25.00
CA ASN A 516 15.73 -28.09 25.00
C ASN A 516 16.01 -28.69 23.60
N ALA A 517 16.29 -27.84 22.61
CA ALA A 517 16.66 -28.20 21.25
C ALA A 517 18.15 -27.92 20.93
N ALA A 518 18.93 -27.49 21.93
CA ALA A 518 20.33 -27.07 21.82
C ALA A 518 21.29 -28.00 22.55
#